data_AF-A0A6P1KL86-F1
#
_entry.id   AF-A0A6P1KL86-F1
#
_cell.length_a   1.000
_cell.length_b   1.000
_cell.length_c   1.000
_cell.angle_alpha   90.00
_cell.angle_beta   90.00
_cell.angle_gamma   90.00
#
_symmetry.space_group_name_H-M   'P 1'
#
loop_
_entity.id
_entity.type
_entity.pdbx_description
1 polymer ?
#
loop_
_entity_poly.entity_id
_entity_poly.type
_entity_poly.pdbx_seq_one_letter_code
_entity_poly.pdbx_strand_id
1 'polypeptide(L)'
;MFTQKLNLVTSQIENEYQDKRPTVNLCVCSAVKVWCYQFDIPQNITDYILNGYRLYEIKDLTTYIYQELQPKQEEEKNWLGSVVQVYKNSKLFNLVASILNRINVRSDNMKFLVIIAFGITAVGYWLYKVNQQGQQQQTRREEPKQYTPSPPPSPPPAPKIINQFLVLVISASQVDFLKLIQAKRQIDLSDGERLYEVTKYLWLGSETEFSQKTAHIINQYSIPKGQESEYDIYLVYIKLKQIDSRFKPNVSQLDRYDAFRELRDLIVNFEISPRLQIEAYGNIEVYSR
;
A
#
# COMPACT_ATOMS: atom_id res chain seq x y z
N MET A 1 31.85 7.88 9.58
CA MET A 1 30.72 8.78 9.94
C MET A 1 29.48 8.02 10.41
N PHE A 2 28.93 7.08 9.62
CA PHE A 2 27.73 6.31 10.01
C PHE A 2 27.90 5.54 11.33
N THR A 3 28.99 4.78 11.49
CA THR A 3 29.26 4.00 12.71
C THR A 3 29.32 4.84 13.98
N GLN A 4 29.83 6.07 13.89
CA GLN A 4 29.89 7.00 15.02
C GLN A 4 28.48 7.47 15.41
N LYS A 5 27.67 7.90 14.43
CA LYS A 5 26.26 8.25 14.67
C LYS A 5 25.45 7.07 15.19
N LEU A 6 25.65 5.87 14.63
CA LEU A 6 24.99 4.65 15.08
C LEU A 6 25.30 4.36 16.56
N ASN A 7 26.56 4.40 16.96
CA ASN A 7 26.96 4.18 18.35
C ASN A 7 26.41 5.27 19.29
N LEU A 8 26.37 6.53 18.83
CA LEU A 8 25.79 7.64 19.58
C LEU A 8 24.30 7.43 19.85
N VAL A 9 23.52 7.14 18.81
CA VAL A 9 22.08 6.87 18.92
C VAL A 9 21.85 5.64 19.80
N THR A 10 22.66 4.59 19.63
CA THR A 10 22.60 3.38 20.46
C THR A 10 22.79 3.71 21.94
N SER A 11 23.83 4.47 22.28
CA SER A 11 24.11 4.88 23.66
C SER A 11 22.98 5.73 24.24
N GLN A 12 22.36 6.61 23.43
CA GLN A 12 21.23 7.43 23.87
C GLN A 12 20.00 6.59 24.21
N ILE A 13 19.68 5.60 23.38
CA ILE A 13 18.55 4.70 23.63
C ILE A 13 18.85 3.76 24.80
N GLU A 14 20.07 3.24 24.93
CA GLU A 14 20.47 2.42 26.08
C GLU A 14 20.36 3.21 27.39
N ASN A 15 20.80 4.47 27.42
CA ASN A 15 20.68 5.34 28.60
C ASN A 15 19.21 5.68 28.93
N GLU A 16 18.35 5.88 27.92
CA GLU A 16 16.92 6.15 28.13
C GLU A 16 16.19 4.99 28.83
N TYR A 17 16.70 3.77 28.65
CA TYR A 17 16.06 2.53 29.11
C TYR A 17 16.93 1.70 30.07
N GLN A 18 17.96 2.29 30.68
CA GLN A 18 19.01 1.59 31.44
C GLN A 18 18.46 0.68 32.58
N ASP A 19 17.25 0.95 33.09
CA ASP A 19 16.58 0.16 34.13
C ASP A 19 15.16 -0.33 33.76
N LYS A 20 14.78 -0.20 32.49
CA LYS A 20 13.44 -0.55 32.00
C LYS A 20 13.54 -1.71 31.02
N ARG A 21 12.49 -2.54 30.98
CA ARG A 21 12.27 -3.49 29.88
C ARG A 21 11.25 -2.89 28.90
N PRO A 22 11.64 -1.91 28.06
CA PRO A 22 10.74 -1.35 27.08
C PRO A 22 10.31 -2.42 26.08
N THR A 23 9.12 -2.25 25.52
CA THR A 23 8.71 -3.05 24.36
C THR A 23 9.56 -2.68 23.15
N VAL A 24 9.76 -3.63 22.24
CA VAL A 24 10.52 -3.42 20.99
C VAL A 24 10.03 -2.19 20.22
N ASN A 25 8.71 -2.04 20.12
CA ASN A 25 8.09 -0.91 19.43
C ASN A 25 8.44 0.43 20.07
N LEU A 26 8.51 0.49 21.40
CA LEU A 26 8.86 1.71 22.12
C LEU A 26 10.33 2.10 21.85
N CYS A 27 11.25 1.12 21.87
CA CYS A 27 12.65 1.34 21.50
C CYS A 27 12.80 1.84 20.07
N VAL A 28 12.12 1.21 19.11
CA VAL A 28 12.18 1.61 17.70
C VAL A 28 11.63 3.02 17.51
N CYS A 29 10.52 3.37 18.16
CA CYS A 29 9.96 4.72 18.11
C CYS A 29 10.91 5.78 18.69
N SER A 30 11.49 5.52 19.88
CA SER A 30 12.50 6.43 20.46
C SER A 30 13.71 6.56 19.53
N ALA A 31 14.21 5.45 18.97
CA ALA A 31 15.33 5.46 18.05
C ALA A 31 15.04 6.23 16.75
N VAL A 32 13.82 6.15 16.19
CA VAL A 32 13.40 6.96 15.03
C VAL A 32 13.43 8.45 15.36
N LYS A 33 12.93 8.85 16.54
CA LYS A 33 12.98 10.25 16.99
C LYS A 33 14.41 10.75 17.11
N VAL A 34 15.27 9.96 17.74
CA VAL A 34 16.68 10.30 17.90
C VAL A 34 17.37 10.41 16.53
N TRP A 35 17.11 9.49 15.60
CA TRP A 35 17.64 9.60 14.24
C TRP A 35 17.17 10.86 13.52
N CYS A 36 15.87 11.19 13.62
CA CYS A 36 15.33 12.42 13.03
C CYS A 36 16.04 13.66 13.57
N TYR A 37 16.22 13.73 14.90
CA TYR A 37 16.98 14.81 15.54
C TYR A 37 18.43 14.85 15.05
N GLN A 38 19.11 13.71 14.93
CA GLN A 38 20.50 13.62 14.45
C GLN A 38 20.69 14.01 12.98
N PHE A 39 19.61 14.10 12.21
CA PHE A 39 19.59 14.50 10.80
C PHE A 39 18.87 15.83 10.57
N ASP A 40 18.57 16.59 11.64
CA ASP A 40 17.85 17.86 11.58
C ASP A 40 16.51 17.76 10.82
N ILE A 41 15.86 16.59 10.90
CA ILE A 41 14.55 16.36 10.30
C ILE A 41 13.50 17.09 11.15
N PRO A 42 12.72 18.02 10.57
CA PRO A 42 11.68 18.75 11.27
C PRO A 42 10.63 17.85 11.97
N GLN A 43 10.12 18.32 13.11
CA GLN A 43 9.18 17.54 13.94
C GLN A 43 7.95 17.07 13.19
N ASN A 44 7.39 17.89 12.28
CA ASN A 44 6.23 17.49 11.47
C ASN A 44 6.53 16.31 10.54
N ILE A 45 7.77 16.19 10.04
CA ILE A 45 8.21 15.05 9.24
C ILE A 45 8.47 13.84 10.15
N THR A 46 9.05 14.05 11.33
CA THR A 46 9.20 13.00 12.34
C THR A 46 7.85 12.40 12.71
N ASP A 47 6.84 13.23 12.94
CA ASP A 47 5.48 12.80 13.25
C ASP A 47 4.86 12.04 12.08
N TYR A 48 5.09 12.48 10.83
CA TYR A 48 4.70 11.73 9.63
C TYR A 48 5.33 10.33 9.59
N ILE A 49 6.64 10.21 9.82
CA ILE A 49 7.36 8.93 9.83
C ILE A 49 6.83 8.03 10.95
N LEU A 50 6.62 8.56 12.15
CA LEU A 50 6.10 7.81 13.30
C LEU A 50 4.65 7.37 13.09
N ASN A 51 3.80 8.21 12.51
CA ASN A 51 2.42 7.86 12.18
C ASN A 51 2.36 6.81 11.07
N GLY A 52 3.25 6.88 10.08
CA GLY A 52 3.43 5.81 9.09
C GLY A 52 3.84 4.50 9.75
N TYR A 53 4.80 4.53 10.68
CA TYR A 53 5.21 3.34 11.45
C TYR A 53 4.07 2.74 12.31
N ARG A 54 3.14 3.58 12.80
CA ARG A 54 1.99 3.13 13.58
C ARG A 54 0.93 2.40 12.75
N LEU A 55 1.03 2.39 11.42
CA LEU A 55 0.21 1.53 10.57
C LEU A 55 0.42 0.07 10.95
N TYR A 56 -0.67 -0.67 11.07
CA TYR A 56 -0.71 -2.01 11.63
C TYR A 56 0.23 -2.96 10.85
N GLU A 57 0.30 -2.80 9.54
CA GLU A 57 1.11 -3.61 8.62
C GLU A 57 2.62 -3.43 8.83
N ILE A 58 3.06 -2.19 9.09
CA ILE A 58 4.49 -1.90 9.33
C ILE A 58 4.89 -2.39 10.72
N LYS A 59 4.00 -2.25 11.71
CA LYS A 59 4.18 -2.78 13.06
C LYS A 59 4.29 -4.31 13.06
N ASP A 60 3.40 -5.00 12.34
CA ASP A 60 3.41 -6.46 12.22
C ASP A 60 4.66 -6.95 11.49
N LEU A 61 5.06 -6.29 10.41
CA LEU A 61 6.30 -6.61 9.70
C LEU A 61 7.54 -6.44 10.60
N THR A 62 7.62 -5.36 11.37
CA THR A 62 8.76 -5.11 12.27
C THR A 62 8.81 -6.15 13.39
N THR A 63 7.65 -6.52 13.93
CA THR A 63 7.52 -7.56 14.96
C THR A 63 7.90 -8.93 14.39
N TYR A 64 7.41 -9.26 13.19
CA TYR A 64 7.74 -10.49 12.48
C TYR A 64 9.25 -10.60 12.20
N ILE A 65 9.86 -9.55 11.66
CA ILE A 65 11.31 -9.51 11.41
C ILE A 65 12.07 -9.69 12.72
N TYR A 66 11.67 -9.00 13.79
CA TYR A 66 12.31 -9.18 15.09
C TYR A 66 12.21 -10.62 15.60
N GLN A 67 11.03 -11.24 15.51
CA GLN A 67 10.79 -12.61 15.93
C GLN A 67 11.54 -13.65 15.09
N GLU A 68 11.58 -13.49 13.76
CA GLU A 68 12.35 -14.39 12.88
C GLU A 68 13.85 -14.27 13.07
N LEU A 69 14.31 -13.15 13.64
CA LEU A 69 15.70 -12.92 13.98
C LEU A 69 16.07 -13.33 15.41
N GLN A 70 15.12 -13.84 16.20
CA GLN A 70 15.44 -14.51 17.45
C GLN A 70 15.75 -15.99 17.17
N PRO A 71 16.78 -16.57 17.81
CA PRO A 71 17.05 -18.00 17.70
C PRO A 71 15.83 -18.77 18.21
N LYS A 72 15.29 -19.68 17.38
CA LYS A 72 14.17 -20.53 17.80
C LYS A 72 14.73 -21.79 18.45
N GLN A 73 14.20 -22.13 19.62
CA GLN A 73 14.42 -23.45 20.21
C GLN A 73 13.57 -24.47 19.46
N GLU A 74 14.23 -25.44 18.82
CA GLU A 74 13.59 -26.64 18.30
C GLU A 74 13.99 -27.84 19.16
N GLU A 75 13.05 -28.73 19.41
CA GLU A 75 13.32 -30.00 20.07
C GLU A 75 13.69 -31.05 19.01
N GLU A 76 14.95 -31.45 18.98
CA GLU A 76 15.40 -32.58 18.16
C GLU A 76 15.57 -33.82 19.04
N LYS A 77 15.01 -34.95 18.59
CA LYS A 77 15.33 -36.25 19.19
C LYS A 77 16.65 -36.74 18.64
N ASN A 78 17.62 -36.96 19.51
CA ASN A 78 18.85 -37.61 19.09
C ASN A 78 18.62 -39.11 18.81
N TRP A 79 19.64 -39.77 18.27
CA TRP A 79 19.60 -41.20 17.91
C TRP A 79 19.31 -42.15 19.10
N LEU A 80 19.49 -41.67 20.32
CA LEU A 80 19.17 -42.36 21.58
C LEU A 80 17.72 -42.11 22.06
N GLY A 81 16.93 -41.33 21.31
CA GLY A 81 15.55 -41.00 21.63
C GLY A 81 15.36 -39.90 22.67
N SER A 82 16.45 -39.33 23.21
CA SER A 82 16.38 -38.20 24.14
C SER A 82 16.16 -36.88 23.39
N VAL A 83 15.32 -36.03 23.96
CA VAL A 83 15.02 -34.69 23.43
C VAL A 83 16.17 -33.75 23.79
N VAL A 84 16.82 -33.18 22.78
CA VAL A 84 17.83 -32.15 22.92
C VAL A 84 17.26 -30.85 22.37
N GLN A 85 17.42 -29.76 23.11
CA GLN A 85 17.09 -28.44 22.61
C GLN A 85 18.19 -27.96 21.67
N VAL A 86 17.84 -27.79 20.40
CA VAL A 86 18.73 -27.26 19.36
C VAL A 86 18.25 -25.87 18.97
N TYR A 87 19.16 -24.90 19.00
CA TYR A 87 18.85 -23.56 18.53
C TYR A 87 19.03 -23.51 17.02
N LYS A 88 17.94 -23.30 16.31
CA LYS A 88 17.96 -23.19 14.86
C LYS A 88 17.71 -21.76 14.44
N ASN A 89 18.65 -21.26 13.66
CA ASN A 89 18.56 -19.94 13.07
C ASN A 89 17.72 -20.00 11.79
N SER A 90 16.81 -19.04 11.61
CA SER A 90 16.06 -18.91 10.36
C SER A 90 16.99 -18.57 9.18
N LYS A 91 16.55 -18.84 7.94
CA LYS A 91 17.30 -18.41 6.74
C LYS A 91 17.49 -16.90 6.71
N LEU A 92 16.46 -16.15 7.15
CA LEU A 92 16.52 -14.70 7.30
C LEU A 92 17.58 -14.30 8.33
N PHE A 93 17.62 -14.95 9.49
CA PHE A 93 18.65 -14.74 10.51
C PHE A 93 20.05 -14.91 9.96
N ASN A 94 20.33 -15.99 9.24
CA ASN A 94 21.68 -16.21 8.73
C ASN A 94 22.10 -15.14 7.70
N LEU A 95 21.15 -14.66 6.89
CA LEU A 95 21.38 -13.61 5.90
C LEU A 95 21.64 -12.25 6.59
N VAL A 96 20.82 -11.91 7.58
CA VAL A 96 20.95 -10.68 8.36
C VAL A 96 22.18 -10.74 9.28
N ALA A 97 22.44 -11.85 9.96
CA ALA A 97 23.62 -12.07 10.79
C ALA A 97 24.92 -12.01 9.98
N SER A 98 24.93 -12.48 8.73
CA SER A 98 26.08 -12.31 7.83
C SER A 98 26.37 -10.82 7.56
N ILE A 99 25.33 -10.03 7.33
CA ILE A 99 25.45 -8.57 7.13
C ILE A 99 25.86 -7.88 8.44
N LEU A 100 25.25 -8.24 9.58
CA LEU A 100 25.52 -7.66 10.89
C LEU A 100 26.91 -8.02 11.45
N ASN A 101 27.39 -9.24 11.20
CA ASN A 101 28.74 -9.67 11.57
C ASN A 101 29.79 -8.86 10.81
N ARG A 102 29.53 -8.52 9.53
CA ARG A 102 30.39 -7.59 8.78
C ARG A 102 30.41 -6.18 9.39
N ILE A 103 29.39 -5.81 10.16
CA ILE A 103 29.26 -4.50 10.83
C ILE A 103 29.62 -4.62 12.34
N ASN A 104 30.07 -5.79 12.80
CA ASN A 104 30.40 -6.10 14.20
C ASN A 104 29.25 -5.76 15.17
N VAL A 105 28.04 -6.27 14.87
CA VAL A 105 26.82 -6.08 15.67
C VAL A 105 26.37 -7.42 16.25
N ARG A 106 26.45 -7.56 17.58
CA ARG A 106 26.02 -8.75 18.33
C ARG A 106 24.51 -8.69 18.62
N SER A 107 23.82 -9.84 18.55
CA SER A 107 22.34 -9.97 18.45
C SER A 107 21.50 -9.54 19.66
N ASP A 108 22.10 -9.29 20.83
CA ASP A 108 21.33 -8.94 22.04
C ASP A 108 21.12 -7.43 22.24
N ASN A 109 21.68 -6.59 21.38
CA ASN A 109 21.91 -5.20 21.74
C ASN A 109 21.02 -4.23 20.98
N MET A 110 20.51 -3.25 21.72
CA MET A 110 19.78 -2.06 21.28
C MET A 110 20.23 -1.52 19.90
N LYS A 111 21.52 -1.63 19.61
CA LYS A 111 22.14 -1.35 18.31
C LYS A 111 21.37 -1.90 17.10
N PHE A 112 20.81 -3.11 17.19
CA PHE A 112 20.03 -3.68 16.10
C PHE A 112 18.70 -2.95 15.90
N LEU A 113 17.97 -2.67 16.98
CA LEU A 113 16.73 -1.88 16.94
C LEU A 113 16.99 -0.48 16.39
N VAL A 114 18.15 0.09 16.70
CA VAL A 114 18.59 1.39 16.18
C VAL A 114 18.87 1.33 14.66
N ILE A 115 19.39 0.21 14.14
CA ILE A 115 19.56 0.01 12.70
C ILE A 115 18.20 -0.12 12.00
N ILE A 116 17.24 -0.85 12.58
CA ILE A 116 15.87 -0.94 12.06
C ILE A 116 15.25 0.47 12.03
N ALA A 117 15.34 1.22 13.13
CA ALA A 117 14.84 2.58 13.22
C ALA A 117 15.49 3.53 12.19
N PHE A 118 16.77 3.34 11.89
CA PHE A 118 17.44 4.07 10.81
C PHE A 118 16.79 3.77 9.44
N GLY A 119 16.53 2.49 9.14
CA GLY A 119 15.85 2.09 7.91
C GLY A 119 14.44 2.71 7.78
N ILE A 120 13.66 2.66 8.86
CA ILE A 120 12.32 3.29 8.93
C ILE A 120 12.42 4.79 8.69
N THR A 121 13.39 5.46 9.33
CA THR A 121 13.60 6.91 9.17
C THR A 121 13.94 7.26 7.72
N ALA A 122 14.85 6.51 7.09
CA ALA A 122 15.28 6.74 5.72
C ALA A 122 14.12 6.55 4.72
N VAL A 123 13.38 5.45 4.82
CA VAL A 123 12.23 5.17 3.95
C VAL A 123 11.11 6.17 4.16
N GLY A 124 10.76 6.46 5.42
CA GLY A 124 9.71 7.42 5.74
C GLY A 124 10.03 8.84 5.27
N TYR A 125 11.28 9.28 5.41
CA TYR A 125 11.74 10.57 4.89
C TYR A 125 11.71 10.62 3.36
N TRP A 126 12.12 9.54 2.69
CA TRP A 126 12.06 9.46 1.23
C TRP A 126 10.62 9.53 0.72
N LEU A 127 9.70 8.77 1.32
CA LEU A 127 8.26 8.82 1.00
C LEU A 127 7.68 10.22 1.21
N TYR A 128 8.04 10.89 2.31
CA TYR A 128 7.63 12.27 2.56
C TYR A 128 8.06 13.21 1.41
N LYS A 129 9.33 13.10 0.98
CA LYS A 129 9.86 13.94 -0.11
C LYS A 129 9.17 13.69 -1.45
N VAL A 130 8.90 12.43 -1.79
CA VAL A 130 8.17 12.07 -3.01
C VAL A 130 6.74 12.63 -2.98
N ASN A 131 6.05 12.49 -1.85
CA ASN A 131 4.68 13.00 -1.70
C ASN A 131 4.61 14.54 -1.70
N GLN A 132 5.62 15.23 -1.15
CA GLN A 132 5.68 16.70 -1.14
C GLN A 132 5.86 17.28 -2.56
N GLN A 133 6.64 16.62 -3.42
CA GLN A 133 6.83 17.04 -4.81
C GLN A 133 5.53 16.98 -5.63
N GLY A 134 4.64 16.03 -5.34
CA GLY A 134 3.34 15.93 -5.98
C GLY A 134 2.40 17.10 -5.66
N GLN A 135 2.48 17.68 -4.45
CA GLN A 135 1.59 18.76 -4.02
C GLN A 135 1.97 20.15 -4.58
N GLN A 136 3.26 20.41 -4.85
CA GLN A 136 3.69 21.72 -5.37
C GLN A 136 3.32 21.98 -6.83
N GLN A 137 3.07 20.94 -7.64
CA GLN A 137 2.67 21.13 -9.04
C GLN A 137 1.19 21.51 -9.23
N GLN A 138 0.35 21.36 -8.21
CA GLN A 138 -1.10 21.56 -8.34
C GLN A 138 -1.59 22.97 -7.98
N THR A 139 -0.71 23.88 -7.55
CA THR A 139 -1.11 25.22 -7.08
C THR A 139 -0.87 26.37 -8.06
N ARG A 140 -0.48 26.11 -9.33
CA ARG A 140 -0.43 27.16 -10.36
C ARG A 140 -1.84 27.45 -10.89
N ARG A 141 -2.64 28.12 -10.05
CA ARG A 141 -3.94 28.69 -10.38
C ARG A 141 -3.72 29.87 -11.32
N GLU A 142 -4.16 29.75 -12.57
CA GLU A 142 -4.23 30.87 -13.50
C GLU A 142 -5.18 31.94 -12.94
N GLU A 143 -4.73 33.20 -12.91
CA GLU A 143 -5.54 34.33 -12.47
C GLU A 143 -6.72 34.57 -13.43
N PRO A 144 -7.89 35.00 -12.93
CA PRO A 144 -9.05 35.25 -13.77
C PRO A 144 -8.82 36.50 -14.62
N LYS A 145 -8.77 36.34 -15.95
CA LYS A 145 -8.86 37.46 -16.88
C LYS A 145 -10.21 38.14 -16.75
N GLN A 146 -10.14 39.45 -16.60
CA GLN A 146 -11.24 40.41 -16.49
C GLN A 146 -12.18 40.30 -17.70
N TYR A 147 -13.46 39.97 -17.46
CA TYR A 147 -14.48 39.85 -18.50
C TYR A 147 -15.09 41.22 -18.86
N THR A 148 -15.04 41.57 -20.14
CA THR A 148 -15.86 42.61 -20.78
C THR A 148 -17.32 42.13 -20.92
N PRO A 149 -18.33 43.01 -20.83
CA PRO A 149 -19.73 42.59 -20.89
C PRO A 149 -20.16 42.29 -22.33
N SER A 150 -20.68 41.09 -22.55
CA SER A 150 -21.33 40.64 -23.80
C SER A 150 -22.82 40.34 -23.57
N PRO A 151 -23.64 40.32 -24.64
CA PRO A 151 -25.11 40.37 -24.59
C PRO A 151 -25.76 39.11 -23.98
N PRO A 152 -27.08 39.14 -23.70
CA PRO A 152 -27.73 38.21 -22.77
C PRO A 152 -27.61 36.73 -23.20
N PRO A 153 -27.44 35.82 -22.23
CA PRO A 153 -27.15 34.41 -22.52
C PRO A 153 -28.40 33.68 -23.00
N SER A 154 -28.25 32.98 -24.12
CA SER A 154 -29.12 31.89 -24.55
C SER A 154 -29.27 30.85 -23.42
N PRO A 155 -30.43 30.16 -23.31
CA PRO A 155 -30.66 29.17 -22.27
C PRO A 155 -29.54 28.11 -22.29
N PRO A 156 -29.00 27.72 -21.10
CA PRO A 156 -27.88 26.80 -21.05
C PRO A 156 -28.29 25.46 -21.66
N PRO A 157 -27.49 24.90 -22.59
CA PRO A 157 -27.69 23.53 -23.03
C PRO A 157 -27.61 22.62 -21.80
N ALA A 158 -28.54 21.65 -21.72
CA ALA A 158 -28.61 20.70 -20.63
C ALA A 158 -27.22 20.11 -20.34
N PRO A 159 -26.80 20.01 -19.06
CA PRO A 159 -25.46 19.55 -18.71
C PRO A 159 -25.24 18.16 -19.29
N LYS A 160 -24.26 18.05 -20.18
CA LYS A 160 -23.80 16.78 -20.75
C LYS A 160 -23.22 15.98 -19.59
N ILE A 161 -23.92 14.97 -19.10
CA ILE A 161 -23.44 14.11 -18.00
C ILE A 161 -22.20 13.37 -18.51
N ILE A 162 -21.01 13.79 -18.07
CA ILE A 162 -19.76 13.10 -18.39
C ILE A 162 -19.63 11.96 -17.38
N ASN A 163 -20.12 10.78 -17.76
CA ASN A 163 -19.93 9.57 -16.96
C ASN A 163 -18.47 9.14 -17.03
N GLN A 164 -17.84 8.96 -15.88
CA GLN A 164 -16.52 8.36 -15.76
C GLN A 164 -16.67 6.84 -15.64
N PHE A 165 -15.81 6.08 -16.33
CA PHE A 165 -15.81 4.63 -16.33
C PHE A 165 -14.56 4.12 -15.62
N LEU A 166 -14.76 3.34 -14.57
CA LEU A 166 -13.74 2.75 -13.72
C LEU A 166 -13.73 1.25 -13.93
N VAL A 167 -12.53 0.67 -14.10
CA VAL A 167 -12.35 -0.77 -14.27
C VAL A 167 -11.38 -1.27 -13.23
N LEU A 168 -11.80 -2.29 -12.49
CA LEU A 168 -11.01 -2.90 -11.42
C LEU A 168 -10.55 -4.30 -11.84
N VAL A 169 -9.26 -4.60 -11.62
CA VAL A 169 -8.70 -5.94 -11.83
C VAL A 169 -8.67 -6.68 -10.50
N ILE A 170 -9.46 -7.75 -10.39
CA ILE A 170 -9.63 -8.53 -9.16
C ILE A 170 -9.26 -9.98 -9.42
N SER A 171 -8.49 -10.60 -8.53
CA SER A 171 -8.10 -12.00 -8.63
C SER A 171 -9.33 -12.94 -8.57
N ALA A 172 -9.28 -14.03 -9.33
CA ALA A 172 -10.28 -15.08 -9.31
C ALA A 172 -10.44 -15.75 -7.93
N SER A 173 -9.43 -15.65 -7.06
CA SER A 173 -9.54 -16.05 -5.64
C SER A 173 -10.67 -15.33 -4.89
N GLN A 174 -11.13 -14.17 -5.38
CA GLN A 174 -12.21 -13.38 -4.77
C GLN A 174 -13.58 -13.63 -5.41
N VAL A 175 -13.74 -14.71 -6.20
CA VAL A 175 -14.98 -14.99 -6.94
C VAL A 175 -16.22 -15.04 -6.06
N ASP A 176 -16.12 -15.55 -4.83
CA ASP A 176 -17.27 -15.63 -3.93
C ASP A 176 -17.75 -14.25 -3.50
N PHE A 177 -16.82 -13.34 -3.22
CA PHE A 177 -17.14 -11.93 -2.96
C PHE A 177 -17.80 -11.28 -4.19
N LEU A 178 -17.25 -11.51 -5.38
CA LEU A 178 -17.80 -10.98 -6.62
C LEU A 178 -19.22 -11.48 -6.92
N LYS A 179 -19.49 -12.77 -6.67
CA LYS A 179 -20.83 -13.34 -6.81
C LYS A 179 -21.82 -12.74 -5.82
N LEU A 180 -21.39 -12.48 -4.58
CA LEU A 180 -22.22 -11.85 -3.57
C LEU A 180 -22.64 -10.43 -3.97
N ILE A 181 -21.69 -9.58 -4.38
CA ILE A 181 -22.03 -8.22 -4.83
C ILE A 181 -22.90 -8.24 -6.09
N GLN A 182 -22.63 -9.16 -7.02
CA GLN A 182 -23.43 -9.31 -8.24
C GLN A 182 -24.88 -9.73 -7.94
N ALA A 183 -25.06 -10.65 -6.98
CA ALA A 183 -26.37 -11.07 -6.53
C ALA A 183 -27.14 -9.94 -5.82
N LYS A 184 -26.45 -9.14 -5.00
CA LYS A 184 -27.03 -7.94 -4.36
C LYS A 184 -27.40 -6.85 -5.38
N ARG A 185 -26.71 -6.80 -6.53
CA ARG A 185 -26.79 -5.73 -7.55
C ARG A 185 -26.53 -4.32 -7.00
N GLN A 186 -25.94 -4.24 -5.82
CA GLN A 186 -25.64 -3.00 -5.12
C GLN A 186 -24.31 -3.19 -4.39
N ILE A 187 -23.53 -2.11 -4.35
CA ILE A 187 -22.29 -2.02 -3.57
C ILE A 187 -22.63 -1.25 -2.30
N ASP A 188 -22.55 -1.89 -1.14
CA ASP A 188 -22.65 -1.20 0.14
C ASP A 188 -21.28 -0.63 0.58
N LEU A 189 -21.24 0.03 1.74
CA LEU A 189 -20.02 0.65 2.24
C LEU A 189 -18.90 -0.40 2.48
N SER A 190 -19.25 -1.55 3.04
CA SER A 190 -18.29 -2.64 3.30
C SER A 190 -17.83 -3.32 2.01
N ASP A 191 -18.70 -3.43 1.02
CA ASP A 191 -18.33 -3.91 -0.32
C ASP A 191 -17.36 -2.94 -1.00
N GLY A 192 -17.55 -1.63 -0.84
CA GLY A 192 -16.63 -0.60 -1.35
C GLY A 192 -15.24 -0.67 -0.72
N GLU A 193 -15.16 -0.80 0.60
CA GLU A 193 -13.90 -1.01 1.32
C GLU A 193 -13.20 -2.31 0.88
N ARG A 194 -13.97 -3.39 0.75
CA ARG A 194 -13.41 -4.67 0.30
C ARG A 194 -12.96 -4.63 -1.16
N LEU A 195 -13.68 -3.93 -2.03
CA LEU A 195 -13.25 -3.68 -3.41
C LEU A 195 -11.92 -2.94 -3.45
N TYR A 196 -11.72 -1.95 -2.57
CA TYR A 196 -10.42 -1.30 -2.43
C TYR A 196 -9.34 -2.31 -2.08
N GLU A 197 -9.52 -3.09 -1.01
CA GLU A 197 -8.53 -4.07 -0.54
C GLU A 197 -8.10 -5.07 -1.62
N VAL A 198 -9.06 -5.64 -2.36
CA VAL A 198 -8.79 -6.71 -3.34
C VAL A 198 -8.34 -6.20 -4.70
N THR A 199 -8.53 -4.90 -4.99
CA THR A 199 -8.10 -4.30 -6.26
C THR A 199 -6.60 -4.05 -6.24
N LYS A 200 -5.87 -4.64 -7.19
CA LYS A 200 -4.44 -4.35 -7.39
C LYS A 200 -4.21 -3.33 -8.49
N TYR A 201 -4.95 -3.45 -9.58
CA TYR A 201 -4.83 -2.58 -10.73
C TYR A 201 -6.18 -1.98 -11.07
N LEU A 202 -6.16 -0.75 -11.55
CA LEU A 202 -7.34 -0.08 -12.02
C LEU A 202 -7.08 0.70 -13.31
N TRP A 203 -8.16 0.96 -14.04
CA TRP A 203 -8.17 1.79 -15.24
C TRP A 203 -9.30 2.79 -15.15
N LEU A 204 -9.09 3.99 -15.71
CA LEU A 204 -10.01 5.11 -15.61
C LEU A 204 -10.11 5.81 -16.97
N GLY A 205 -11.32 5.96 -17.48
CA GLY A 205 -11.54 6.63 -18.75
C GLY A 205 -13.02 6.68 -19.14
N SER A 206 -13.31 6.58 -20.43
CA SER A 206 -14.68 6.51 -20.94
C SER A 206 -15.08 5.09 -21.31
N GLU A 207 -16.36 4.76 -21.18
CA GLU A 207 -16.92 3.44 -21.57
C GLU A 207 -16.66 3.13 -23.05
N THR A 208 -16.71 4.16 -23.91
CA THR A 208 -16.44 4.05 -25.35
C THR A 208 -14.98 3.70 -25.64
N GLU A 209 -14.04 4.36 -24.95
CA GLU A 209 -12.62 4.08 -25.10
C GLU A 209 -12.30 2.66 -24.61
N PHE A 210 -12.89 2.26 -23.49
CA PHE A 210 -12.70 0.93 -22.93
C PHE A 210 -13.24 -0.15 -23.87
N SER A 211 -14.48 -0.01 -24.33
CA SER A 211 -15.15 -1.00 -25.20
C SER A 211 -14.37 -1.26 -26.50
N GLN A 212 -13.75 -0.22 -27.07
CA GLN A 212 -12.90 -0.35 -28.25
C GLN A 212 -11.64 -1.18 -27.96
N LYS A 213 -11.07 -1.06 -26.76
CA LYS A 213 -9.88 -1.81 -26.33
C LYS A 213 -10.20 -3.24 -25.91
N THR A 214 -11.33 -3.49 -25.25
CA THR A 214 -11.58 -4.77 -24.57
C THR A 214 -12.35 -5.83 -25.33
N ALA A 215 -13.06 -5.50 -26.41
CA ALA A 215 -13.81 -6.50 -27.18
C ALA A 215 -12.92 -7.66 -27.67
N HIS A 216 -11.72 -7.35 -28.16
CA HIS A 216 -10.74 -8.36 -28.57
C HIS A 216 -10.14 -9.12 -27.37
N ILE A 217 -9.85 -8.40 -26.27
CA ILE A 217 -9.20 -8.95 -25.09
C ILE A 217 -10.10 -10.01 -24.43
N ILE A 218 -11.39 -9.71 -24.24
CA ILE A 218 -12.32 -10.65 -23.62
C ILE A 218 -12.41 -11.94 -24.45
N ASN A 219 -12.51 -11.83 -25.77
CA ASN A 219 -12.61 -13.01 -26.64
C ASN A 219 -11.32 -13.85 -26.64
N GLN A 220 -10.15 -13.21 -26.63
CA GLN A 220 -8.86 -13.89 -26.69
C GLN A 220 -8.47 -14.57 -25.37
N TYR A 221 -8.78 -13.93 -24.24
CA TYR A 221 -8.30 -14.35 -22.92
C TYR A 221 -9.40 -14.97 -22.05
N SER A 222 -10.60 -15.21 -22.59
CA SER A 222 -11.66 -15.93 -21.88
C SER A 222 -11.26 -17.38 -21.61
N ILE A 223 -11.50 -17.84 -20.39
CA ILE A 223 -11.12 -19.19 -19.97
C ILE A 223 -12.31 -20.15 -20.09
N PRO A 224 -12.15 -21.27 -20.83
CA PRO A 224 -13.16 -22.33 -20.84
C PRO A 224 -13.30 -22.96 -19.45
N LYS A 225 -14.53 -23.35 -19.12
CA LYS A 225 -14.82 -24.05 -17.86
C LYS A 225 -13.92 -25.30 -17.72
N GLY A 226 -13.22 -25.42 -16.61
CA GLY A 226 -12.30 -26.53 -16.32
C GLY A 226 -10.83 -26.27 -16.65
N GLN A 227 -10.48 -25.12 -17.25
CA GLN A 227 -9.08 -24.67 -17.43
C GLN A 227 -8.72 -23.51 -16.49
N GLU A 228 -9.40 -23.45 -15.37
CA GLU A 228 -9.34 -22.37 -14.40
C GLU A 228 -8.05 -22.43 -13.57
N SER A 229 -7.36 -21.31 -13.45
CA SER A 229 -6.14 -21.13 -12.67
C SER A 229 -6.35 -20.13 -11.53
N GLU A 230 -5.69 -20.33 -10.38
CA GLU A 230 -5.78 -19.40 -9.24
C GLU A 230 -5.30 -17.97 -9.57
N TYR A 231 -4.48 -17.83 -10.61
CA TYR A 231 -3.92 -16.55 -11.05
C TYR A 231 -4.87 -15.76 -11.97
N ASP A 232 -5.96 -16.38 -12.41
CA ASP A 232 -6.94 -15.74 -13.27
C ASP A 232 -7.55 -14.49 -12.61
N ILE A 233 -8.23 -13.69 -13.42
CA ILE A 233 -8.80 -12.42 -13.00
C ILE A 233 -10.25 -12.26 -13.46
N TYR A 234 -10.93 -11.33 -12.79
CA TYR A 234 -12.17 -10.73 -13.22
C TYR A 234 -11.94 -9.22 -13.38
N LEU A 235 -12.64 -8.63 -14.35
CA LEU A 235 -12.74 -7.19 -14.49
C LEU A 235 -14.10 -6.75 -13.94
N VAL A 236 -14.09 -5.78 -13.04
CA VAL A 236 -15.31 -5.13 -12.54
C VAL A 236 -15.43 -3.77 -13.20
N TYR A 237 -16.46 -3.61 -14.02
CA TYR A 237 -16.78 -2.41 -14.77
C TYR A 237 -17.73 -1.55 -13.94
N ILE A 238 -17.37 -0.31 -13.66
CA ILE A 238 -18.13 0.58 -12.79
C ILE A 238 -18.37 1.91 -13.51
N LYS A 239 -19.64 2.28 -13.66
CA LYS A 239 -20.02 3.58 -14.22
C LYS A 239 -20.32 4.54 -13.08
N LEU A 240 -19.64 5.67 -13.06
CA LEU A 240 -19.78 6.70 -12.03
C LEU A 240 -20.74 7.81 -12.51
N LYS A 241 -21.54 8.34 -11.57
CA LYS A 241 -22.48 9.44 -11.78
C LYS A 241 -21.79 10.74 -12.18
N GLN A 242 -20.54 10.89 -11.73
CA GLN A 242 -19.73 12.08 -11.94
C GLN A 242 -18.25 11.69 -12.00
N ILE A 243 -17.43 12.59 -12.52
CA ILE A 243 -15.98 12.47 -12.47
C ILE A 243 -15.54 12.61 -11.01
N ASP A 244 -14.81 11.62 -10.51
CA ASP A 244 -14.11 11.71 -9.24
C ASP A 244 -12.60 11.64 -9.47
N SER A 245 -11.90 12.72 -9.11
CA SER A 245 -10.46 12.81 -9.29
C SER A 245 -9.67 11.87 -8.38
N ARG A 246 -10.27 11.37 -7.29
CA ARG A 246 -9.61 10.48 -6.33
C ARG A 246 -9.36 9.08 -6.91
N PHE A 247 -9.96 8.74 -8.05
CA PHE A 247 -9.59 7.51 -8.77
C PHE A 247 -8.36 7.67 -9.65
N LYS A 248 -7.90 8.89 -9.98
CA LYS A 248 -6.78 9.12 -10.93
C LYS A 248 -5.47 8.44 -10.49
N PRO A 249 -4.51 8.25 -11.41
CA PRO A 249 -3.15 7.87 -11.06
C PRO A 249 -2.52 8.88 -10.08
N ASN A 250 -1.59 8.42 -9.23
CA ASN A 250 -0.78 9.24 -8.32
C ASN A 250 -1.55 10.07 -7.26
N VAL A 251 -2.79 9.68 -6.93
CA VAL A 251 -3.51 10.26 -5.77
C VAL A 251 -3.06 9.64 -4.46
N SER A 252 -3.37 10.30 -3.33
CA SER A 252 -3.18 9.73 -2.00
C SER A 252 -3.95 8.40 -1.85
N GLN A 253 -3.34 7.41 -1.22
CA GLN A 253 -4.01 6.15 -0.90
C GLN A 253 -5.22 6.37 0.03
N LEU A 254 -5.14 7.36 0.92
CA LEU A 254 -6.26 7.73 1.79
C LEU A 254 -7.43 8.30 0.97
N ASP A 255 -7.15 9.23 0.06
CA ASP A 255 -8.19 9.81 -0.81
C ASP A 255 -8.85 8.74 -1.67
N ARG A 256 -8.05 7.79 -2.18
CA ARG A 256 -8.55 6.68 -2.96
C ARG A 256 -9.40 5.74 -2.10
N TYR A 257 -8.94 5.40 -0.90
CA TYR A 257 -9.71 4.60 0.05
C TYR A 257 -11.07 5.25 0.35
N ASP A 258 -11.08 6.55 0.62
CA ASP A 258 -12.32 7.30 0.84
C ASP A 258 -13.23 7.26 -0.39
N ALA A 259 -12.68 7.37 -1.60
CA ALA A 259 -13.46 7.26 -2.84
C ALA A 259 -14.10 5.88 -3.03
N PHE A 260 -13.41 4.80 -2.64
CA PHE A 260 -13.97 3.45 -2.63
C PHE A 260 -15.03 3.27 -1.54
N ARG A 261 -14.85 3.85 -0.35
CA ARG A 261 -15.85 3.83 0.73
C ARG A 261 -17.14 4.55 0.31
N GLU A 262 -17.01 5.62 -0.46
CA GLU A 262 -18.11 6.43 -1.00
C GLU A 262 -18.68 5.89 -2.33
N LEU A 263 -18.19 4.75 -2.83
CA LEU A 263 -18.55 4.22 -4.15
C LEU A 263 -20.04 3.96 -4.31
N ARG A 264 -20.74 3.56 -3.24
CA ARG A 264 -22.20 3.37 -3.21
C ARG A 264 -22.97 4.62 -3.65
N ASP A 265 -22.43 5.80 -3.34
CA ASP A 265 -23.07 7.08 -3.59
C ASP A 265 -22.67 7.61 -4.98
N LEU A 266 -21.53 7.16 -5.51
CA LEU A 266 -20.97 7.54 -6.79
C LEU A 266 -21.41 6.64 -7.96
N ILE A 267 -21.82 5.40 -7.69
CA ILE A 267 -22.10 4.40 -8.74
C ILE A 267 -23.49 4.57 -9.39
N VAL A 268 -23.53 4.45 -10.72
CA VAL A 268 -24.77 4.30 -11.50
C VAL A 268 -25.10 2.81 -11.65
N ASN A 269 -24.15 2.03 -12.14
CA ASN A 269 -24.22 0.58 -12.28
C ASN A 269 -22.81 -0.03 -12.29
N PHE A 270 -22.75 -1.34 -12.10
CA PHE A 270 -21.54 -2.12 -12.37
C PHE A 270 -21.88 -3.44 -13.07
N GLU A 271 -20.88 -3.97 -13.75
CA GLU A 271 -20.90 -5.27 -14.40
C GLU A 271 -19.59 -6.01 -14.09
N ILE A 272 -19.62 -7.34 -14.15
CA ILE A 272 -18.44 -8.18 -13.92
C ILE A 272 -18.21 -9.01 -15.17
N SER A 273 -16.99 -8.99 -15.67
CA SER A 273 -16.59 -9.77 -16.85
C SER A 273 -16.70 -11.28 -16.61
N PRO A 274 -16.65 -12.09 -17.66
CA PRO A 274 -16.22 -13.48 -17.54
C PRO A 274 -14.84 -13.59 -16.88
N ARG A 275 -14.48 -14.80 -16.44
CA ARG A 275 -13.14 -15.08 -15.94
C ARG A 275 -12.14 -15.01 -17.09
N LEU A 276 -11.05 -14.27 -16.89
CA LEU A 276 -10.01 -14.04 -17.89
C LEU A 276 -8.66 -14.53 -17.38
N GLN A 277 -7.79 -14.89 -18.32
CA GLN A 277 -6.38 -15.15 -18.02
C GLN A 277 -5.70 -13.89 -17.48
N ILE A 278 -4.69 -14.08 -16.63
CA ILE A 278 -3.96 -12.97 -15.99
C ILE A 278 -3.32 -12.02 -17.01
N GLU A 279 -2.92 -12.53 -18.18
CA GLU A 279 -2.31 -11.75 -19.26
C GLU A 279 -3.28 -10.70 -19.84
N ALA A 280 -4.59 -10.84 -19.64
CA ALA A 280 -5.59 -9.90 -20.16
C ALA A 280 -5.37 -8.48 -19.63
N TYR A 281 -5.02 -8.29 -18.35
CA TYR A 281 -4.86 -6.94 -17.80
C TYR A 281 -3.66 -6.20 -18.40
N GLY A 282 -2.63 -6.94 -18.86
CA GLY A 282 -1.44 -6.34 -19.47
C GLY A 282 -1.76 -5.55 -20.75
N ASN A 283 -2.88 -5.87 -21.41
CA ASN A 283 -3.33 -5.21 -22.63
C ASN A 283 -4.32 -4.06 -22.39
N ILE A 284 -4.67 -3.76 -21.13
CA ILE A 284 -5.70 -2.77 -20.75
C ILE A 284 -5.06 -1.43 -20.31
N GLU A 285 -3.73 -1.34 -20.24
CA GLU A 285 -3.00 -0.14 -19.77
C GLU A 285 -3.44 0.30 -18.35
N VAL A 286 -3.72 -0.69 -17.49
CA VAL A 286 -4.06 -0.45 -16.09
C VAL A 286 -2.86 0.12 -15.33
N TYR A 287 -3.14 0.91 -14.28
CA TYR A 287 -2.12 1.36 -13.34
C TYR A 287 -2.28 0.66 -11.99
N SER A 288 -1.16 0.54 -11.27
CA SER A 288 -1.18 0.07 -9.89
C SER A 288 -1.99 1.03 -9.05
N ARG A 289 -2.85 0.47 -8.20
CA ARG A 289 -3.34 1.19 -7.05
C ARG A 289 -2.14 1.61 -6.19
#